data_AF-A0A1B2EIS2-F1
#
_entry.id   AF-A0A1B2EIS2-F1
#
_cell.length_a   1.000
_cell.length_b   1.000
_cell.length_c   1.000
_cell.angle_alpha   90.00
_cell.angle_beta   90.00
_cell.angle_gamma   90.00
#
_symmetry.space_group_name_H-M   'P 1'
#
loop_
_entity.id
_entity.type
_entity.pdbx_description
1 polymer ?
#
loop_
_entity_poly.entity_id
_entity_poly.type
_entity_poly.pdbx_seq_one_letter_code
_entity_poly.pdbx_strand_id
1 'polypeptide(L)'
;MDQRLLTDLKASIRSIPDYPKPGIVFRDITTLLGDARAFRRAVDELVHPFAGGRIDKVAGIEARGFILGGAVAHQLSAGFVPIRKKGKLPHETVRIVYSLEYGVDEMEIHTDAIGQGERVILVDDLIATGGTAVAATQLLRQIGANIVAACFIIDLPDLGGAQKLRDIGVDVRSLVSFEGH
;
A
#
# COMPACT_ATOMS: atom_id res chain seq x y z
N MET A 1 -5.62 14.85 11.34
CA MET A 1 -4.15 14.88 11.43
C MET A 1 -3.72 16.34 11.47
N ASP A 2 -2.70 16.70 12.24
CA ASP A 2 -2.22 18.09 12.34
C ASP A 2 -1.72 18.60 10.96
N GLN A 3 -2.13 19.80 10.55
CA GLN A 3 -1.75 20.42 9.27
C GLN A 3 -0.23 20.60 9.14
N ARG A 4 0.45 20.87 10.26
CA ARG A 4 1.91 20.97 10.30
C ARG A 4 2.56 19.62 10.00
N LEU A 5 1.98 18.55 10.54
CA LEU A 5 2.46 17.19 10.31
C LEU A 5 2.36 16.76 8.85
N LEU A 6 1.23 17.07 8.22
CA LEU A 6 1.02 16.84 6.79
C LEU A 6 2.08 17.55 5.95
N THR A 7 2.40 18.79 6.34
CA THR A 7 3.42 19.60 5.68
C THR A 7 4.81 18.96 5.83
N ASP A 8 5.18 18.52 7.02
CA ASP A 8 6.48 17.90 7.28
C ASP A 8 6.65 16.57 6.52
N LEU A 9 5.62 15.71 6.52
CA LEU A 9 5.63 14.46 5.73
C LEU A 9 5.76 14.74 4.24
N LYS A 10 4.99 15.70 3.72
CA LYS A 10 5.05 16.10 2.31
C LYS A 10 6.42 16.65 1.93
N ALA A 11 7.03 17.46 2.80
CA ALA A 11 8.36 18.05 2.58
C ALA A 11 9.50 16.99 2.62
N SER A 12 9.29 15.87 3.32
CA SER A 12 10.27 14.77 3.36
C SER A 12 10.29 13.92 2.09
N ILE A 13 9.32 14.08 1.18
CA ILE A 13 9.22 13.31 -0.07
C ILE A 13 9.81 14.11 -1.22
N ARG A 14 10.81 13.54 -1.90
CA ARG A 14 11.44 14.16 -3.06
C ARG A 14 10.54 14.04 -4.30
N SER A 15 10.45 15.13 -5.06
CA SER A 15 9.78 15.14 -6.36
C SER A 15 10.80 15.19 -7.47
N ILE A 16 10.74 14.23 -8.40
CA ILE A 16 11.67 14.12 -9.53
C ILE A 16 10.86 14.36 -10.81
N PRO A 17 11.02 15.52 -11.47
CA PRO A 17 10.34 15.79 -12.74
C PRO A 17 10.88 14.89 -13.86
N ASP A 18 10.03 14.63 -14.85
CA ASP A 18 10.31 13.89 -16.08
C ASP A 18 10.83 12.46 -15.88
N TYR A 19 10.40 11.81 -14.80
CA TYR A 19 10.70 10.41 -14.51
C TYR A 19 9.41 9.61 -14.27
N PRO A 20 9.24 8.39 -14.82
CA PRO A 20 10.18 7.69 -15.71
C PRO A 20 10.14 8.17 -17.18
N LYS A 21 9.20 9.06 -17.51
CA LYS A 21 9.03 9.66 -18.84
C LYS A 21 8.71 11.16 -18.70
N PRO A 22 8.96 11.97 -19.75
CA PRO A 22 8.63 13.40 -19.73
C PRO A 22 7.17 13.67 -19.36
N GLY A 23 6.95 14.71 -18.56
CA GLY A 23 5.62 15.12 -18.08
C GLY A 23 5.15 14.46 -16.78
N ILE A 24 5.86 13.44 -16.27
CA ILE A 24 5.52 12.81 -14.98
C ILE A 24 6.40 13.38 -13.86
N VAL A 25 5.80 13.66 -12.71
CA VAL A 25 6.54 14.00 -11.48
C VAL A 25 6.56 12.81 -10.54
N PHE A 26 7.66 12.06 -10.55
CA PHE A 26 7.83 10.90 -9.67
C PHE A 26 7.96 11.33 -8.21
N ARG A 27 7.17 10.71 -7.33
CA ARG A 27 7.21 10.95 -5.88
C ARG A 27 8.07 9.88 -5.22
N ASP A 28 9.31 10.27 -4.93
CA ASP A 28 10.31 9.38 -4.36
C ASP A 28 10.26 9.39 -2.83
N ILE A 29 9.71 8.32 -2.25
CA ILE A 29 9.61 8.16 -0.80
C ILE A 29 10.95 7.80 -0.14
N THR A 30 12.02 7.52 -0.88
CA THR A 30 13.29 7.08 -0.27
C THR A 30 13.90 8.14 0.65
N THR A 31 13.66 9.43 0.38
CA THR A 31 14.08 10.51 1.27
C THR A 31 13.28 10.53 2.58
N LEU A 32 11.99 10.21 2.53
CA LEU A 32 11.15 10.03 3.73
C LEU A 32 11.63 8.82 4.53
N LEU A 33 11.89 7.70 3.87
CA LEU A 33 12.39 6.47 4.50
C LEU A 33 13.78 6.68 5.13
N GLY A 34 14.63 7.51 4.52
CA GLY A 34 15.97 7.85 5.01
C GLY A 34 15.96 8.83 6.19
N ASP A 35 14.89 9.60 6.40
CA ASP A 35 14.72 10.45 7.58
C ASP A 35 14.04 9.65 8.70
N ALA A 36 14.80 9.33 9.75
CA ALA A 36 14.31 8.52 10.88
C ALA A 36 13.05 9.10 11.56
N ARG A 37 12.91 10.44 11.62
CA ARG A 37 11.74 11.09 12.21
C ARG A 37 10.54 11.02 11.28
N ALA A 38 10.74 11.30 9.99
CA ALA A 38 9.67 11.23 9.01
C ALA A 38 9.15 9.79 8.84
N PHE A 39 10.05 8.82 8.74
CA PHE A 39 9.68 7.41 8.61
C PHE A 39 8.92 6.90 9.84
N ARG A 40 9.45 7.12 11.05
CA ARG A 40 8.73 6.76 12.28
C ARG A 40 7.34 7.38 12.30
N ARG A 41 7.25 8.67 11.96
CA ARG A 41 5.97 9.37 12.00
C ARG A 41 4.98 8.83 10.97
N ALA A 42 5.44 8.52 9.76
CA ALA A 42 4.62 7.90 8.74
C ALA A 42 4.01 6.59 9.23
N VAL A 43 4.82 5.71 9.85
CA VAL A 43 4.31 4.45 10.40
C VAL A 43 3.33 4.70 11.55
N ASP A 44 3.66 5.59 12.48
CA ASP A 44 2.77 5.95 13.61
C ASP A 44 1.39 6.40 13.11
N GLU A 45 1.34 7.25 12.08
CA GLU A 45 0.08 7.75 11.52
C GLU A 45 -0.70 6.71 10.70
N LEU A 46 -0.02 5.77 10.06
CA LEU A 46 -0.68 4.63 9.42
C LEU A 46 -1.32 3.70 10.46
N VAL A 47 -0.67 3.51 11.60
CA VAL A 47 -1.11 2.61 12.67
C VAL A 47 -2.21 3.21 13.53
N HIS A 48 -2.16 4.51 13.82
CA HIS A 48 -3.01 5.19 14.80
C HIS A 48 -4.51 4.86 14.75
N PRO A 49 -5.18 4.75 13.57
CA PRO A 49 -6.62 4.45 13.50
C PRO A 49 -6.98 3.04 13.94
N PHE A 50 -6.01 2.13 13.90
CA PHE A 50 -6.18 0.73 14.22
C PHE A 50 -5.72 0.41 15.65
N ALA A 51 -5.20 1.40 16.38
CA ALA A 51 -4.77 1.26 17.75
C ALA A 51 -5.95 0.82 18.65
N GLY A 52 -5.73 -0.23 19.44
CA GLY A 52 -6.77 -0.84 20.28
C GLY A 52 -7.76 -1.75 19.53
N GLY A 53 -7.69 -1.78 18.19
CA GLY A 53 -8.39 -2.76 17.37
C GLY A 53 -7.55 -4.02 17.14
N ARG A 54 -8.21 -5.13 16.80
CA ARG A 54 -7.53 -6.35 16.35
C ARG A 54 -7.26 -6.29 14.85
N ILE A 55 -6.00 -6.42 14.47
CA ILE A 55 -5.53 -6.65 13.10
C ILE A 55 -4.71 -7.94 13.13
N ASP A 56 -5.05 -8.91 12.29
CA ASP A 56 -4.39 -10.21 12.27
C ASP A 56 -3.19 -10.20 11.32
N LYS A 57 -3.34 -9.55 10.15
CA LYS A 57 -2.32 -9.49 9.11
C LYS A 57 -2.18 -8.10 8.50
N VAL A 58 -0.99 -7.80 8.02
CA VAL A 58 -0.71 -6.68 7.11
C VAL A 58 -0.14 -7.25 5.83
N ALA A 59 -0.82 -7.01 4.71
CA ALA A 59 -0.37 -7.42 3.40
C ALA A 59 0.37 -6.28 2.71
N GLY A 60 1.61 -6.49 2.30
CA GLY A 60 2.41 -5.50 1.58
C GLY A 60 2.56 -5.87 0.11
N ILE A 61 2.40 -4.91 -0.81
CA ILE A 61 2.66 -5.11 -2.24
C ILE A 61 4.14 -4.91 -2.53
N GLU A 62 4.75 -5.79 -3.33
CA GLU A 62 6.17 -5.64 -3.64
C GLU A 62 6.48 -4.39 -4.48
N ALA A 63 7.66 -3.78 -4.35
CA ALA A 63 8.65 -4.02 -3.29
C ALA A 63 8.58 -2.95 -2.19
N ARG A 64 8.19 -1.72 -2.56
CA ARG A 64 8.22 -0.58 -1.64
C ARG A 64 7.17 -0.69 -0.54
N GLY A 65 6.01 -1.28 -0.83
CA GLY A 65 5.01 -1.63 0.16
C GLY A 65 5.50 -2.58 1.26
N PHE A 66 6.58 -3.35 1.06
CA PHE A 66 7.14 -4.21 2.11
C PHE A 66 7.78 -3.42 3.25
N ILE A 67 8.43 -2.30 2.95
CA ILE A 67 9.14 -1.50 3.94
C ILE A 67 8.14 -0.94 4.95
N LEU A 68 7.05 -0.37 4.42
CA LEU A 68 5.96 0.19 5.22
C LEU A 68 5.10 -0.90 5.84
N GLY A 69 4.69 -1.90 5.06
CA GLY A 69 3.85 -2.99 5.52
C GLY A 69 4.49 -3.79 6.64
N GLY A 70 5.80 -4.08 6.54
CA GLY A 70 6.54 -4.74 7.62
C GLY A 70 6.62 -3.91 8.90
N ALA A 71 6.88 -2.60 8.78
CA ALA A 71 6.91 -1.69 9.93
C ALA A 71 5.53 -1.55 10.61
N VAL A 72 4.47 -1.42 9.82
CA VAL A 72 3.08 -1.36 10.30
C VAL A 72 2.68 -2.68 10.97
N ALA A 73 3.01 -3.83 10.37
CA ALA A 73 2.76 -5.16 10.95
C ALA A 73 3.42 -5.29 12.32
N HIS A 74 4.71 -4.94 12.39
CA HIS A 74 5.49 -4.99 13.62
C HIS A 74 4.86 -4.12 14.72
N GLN A 75 4.48 -2.88 14.41
CA GLN A 75 3.92 -1.96 15.40
C GLN A 75 2.50 -2.36 15.86
N LEU A 76 1.72 -3.02 15.00
CA LEU A 76 0.41 -3.58 15.34
C LEU A 76 0.47 -4.94 16.03
N SER A 77 1.66 -5.54 16.18
CA SER A 77 1.82 -6.95 16.60
C SER A 77 1.03 -7.93 15.70
N ALA A 78 0.96 -7.64 14.41
CA ALA A 78 0.27 -8.45 13.40
C ALA A 78 1.26 -9.25 12.55
N GLY A 79 0.78 -10.30 11.89
CA GLY A 79 1.58 -11.02 10.90
C GLY A 79 1.79 -10.20 9.63
N PHE A 80 2.91 -10.38 8.93
CA PHE A 80 3.15 -9.75 7.63
C PHE A 80 2.97 -10.76 6.50
N VAL A 81 2.31 -10.35 5.42
CA VAL A 81 2.04 -11.18 4.23
C VAL A 81 2.56 -10.49 2.97
N PRO A 82 3.57 -11.03 2.29
CA PRO A 82 4.07 -10.45 1.04
C PRO A 82 3.16 -10.83 -0.14
N ILE A 83 2.73 -9.82 -0.91
CA ILE A 83 2.14 -9.99 -2.24
C ILE A 83 3.24 -9.71 -3.26
N ARG A 84 3.56 -10.69 -4.11
CA ARG A 84 4.74 -10.64 -4.98
C ARG A 84 4.37 -10.83 -6.44
N LYS A 85 5.28 -10.43 -7.34
CA LYS A 85 5.21 -10.86 -8.73
C LYS A 85 5.36 -12.38 -8.84
N LYS A 86 4.79 -12.91 -9.93
CA LYS A 86 4.85 -14.33 -10.26
C LYS A 86 6.25 -14.95 -10.11
N GLY A 87 6.29 -16.13 -9.48
CA GLY A 87 7.49 -16.96 -9.37
C GLY A 87 8.50 -16.51 -8.31
N LYS A 88 8.10 -15.56 -7.43
CA LYS A 88 8.93 -15.11 -6.30
C LYS A 88 8.57 -15.80 -4.98
N LEU A 89 7.43 -16.48 -4.91
CA LEU A 89 6.93 -17.18 -3.74
C LEU A 89 7.17 -18.70 -3.90
N PRO A 90 7.82 -19.36 -2.92
CA PRO A 90 8.26 -20.75 -3.07
C PRO A 90 7.19 -21.80 -2.73
N HIS A 91 6.13 -21.43 -1.99
CA HIS A 91 5.03 -22.33 -1.65
C HIS A 91 3.90 -22.22 -2.68
N GLU A 92 2.87 -23.06 -2.55
CA GLU A 92 1.61 -22.97 -3.31
C GLU A 92 1.00 -21.56 -3.24
N THR A 93 0.59 -21.03 -4.40
CA THR A 93 0.07 -19.67 -4.55
C THR A 93 -1.31 -19.63 -5.21
N VAL A 94 -2.11 -18.62 -4.84
CA VAL A 94 -3.14 -18.09 -5.74
C VAL A 94 -2.58 -16.89 -6.50
N ARG A 95 -3.12 -16.63 -7.69
CA ARG A 95 -2.64 -15.60 -8.60
C ARG A 95 -3.78 -14.79 -9.20
N ILE A 96 -3.47 -13.54 -9.54
CA ILE A 96 -4.36 -12.68 -10.31
C ILE A 96 -3.59 -11.94 -11.40
N VAL A 97 -4.19 -11.89 -12.59
CA VAL A 97 -3.69 -11.13 -13.75
C VAL A 97 -4.34 -9.75 -13.72
N TYR A 98 -3.56 -8.70 -13.94
CA TYR A 98 -4.07 -7.34 -14.03
C TYR A 98 -3.43 -6.56 -15.18
N SER A 99 -4.19 -5.64 -15.76
CA SER A 99 -3.74 -4.83 -16.89
C SER A 99 -2.90 -3.65 -16.44
N LEU A 100 -1.82 -3.40 -17.16
CA LEU A 100 -1.01 -2.18 -17.10
C LEU A 100 -1.33 -1.28 -18.30
N GLU A 101 -0.80 -0.05 -18.31
CA GLU A 101 -0.88 0.86 -19.49
C GLU A 101 -0.30 0.19 -20.75
N TYR A 102 0.75 -0.64 -20.57
CA TYR A 102 1.35 -1.45 -21.62
C TYR A 102 1.56 -2.89 -21.13
N GLY A 103 0.56 -3.75 -21.35
CA GLY A 103 0.64 -5.19 -21.11
C GLY A 103 -0.16 -5.68 -19.90
N VAL A 104 0.16 -6.89 -19.46
CA VAL A 104 -0.42 -7.54 -18.28
C VAL A 104 0.70 -7.94 -17.32
N ASP A 105 0.42 -7.90 -16.04
CA ASP A 105 1.32 -8.41 -15.00
C ASP A 105 0.54 -9.36 -14.08
N GLU A 106 1.27 -10.18 -13.33
CA GLU A 106 0.72 -11.22 -12.45
C GLU A 106 1.27 -11.04 -11.04
N MET A 107 0.37 -11.08 -10.05
CA MET A 107 0.75 -11.11 -8.63
C MET A 107 0.23 -12.35 -7.92
N GLU A 108 0.97 -12.77 -6.91
CA GLU A 108 0.81 -14.02 -6.17
C GLU A 108 0.86 -13.77 -4.66
N ILE A 109 0.14 -14.63 -3.92
CA ILE A 109 0.16 -14.76 -2.46
C ILE A 109 0.12 -16.25 -2.13
N HIS A 110 0.77 -16.68 -1.04
CA HIS A 110 0.65 -18.07 -0.62
C HIS A 110 -0.79 -18.40 -0.19
N THR A 111 -1.24 -19.62 -0.49
CA THR A 111 -2.59 -20.11 -0.16
C THR A 111 -2.88 -20.16 1.33
N ASP A 112 -1.86 -20.31 2.16
CA ASP A 112 -1.92 -20.45 3.62
C ASP A 112 -1.61 -19.15 4.38
N ALA A 113 -1.40 -18.04 3.68
CA ALA A 113 -0.95 -16.79 4.30
C ALA A 113 -2.00 -16.13 5.21
N ILE A 114 -3.29 -16.39 4.94
CA ILE A 114 -4.43 -15.76 5.59
C ILE A 114 -5.48 -16.81 5.95
N GLY A 115 -5.88 -16.83 7.22
CA GLY A 115 -7.01 -17.61 7.71
C GLY A 115 -8.36 -16.97 7.38
N GLN A 116 -9.42 -17.77 7.30
CA GLN A 116 -10.77 -17.28 6.99
C GLN A 116 -11.23 -16.20 7.98
N GLY A 117 -11.60 -15.04 7.44
CA GLY A 117 -12.12 -13.90 8.21
C GLY A 117 -11.06 -13.09 8.97
N GLU A 118 -9.77 -13.43 8.85
CA GLU A 118 -8.70 -12.63 9.44
C GLU A 118 -8.74 -11.19 8.93
N ARG A 119 -8.53 -10.26 9.87
CA ARG A 119 -8.62 -8.81 9.63
C ARG A 119 -7.30 -8.34 9.04
N VAL A 120 -7.34 -7.87 7.79
CA VAL A 120 -6.15 -7.55 7.02
C VAL A 120 -6.11 -6.08 6.63
N ILE A 121 -4.95 -5.45 6.79
CA ILE A 121 -4.66 -4.14 6.20
C ILE A 121 -3.78 -4.35 4.97
N LEU A 122 -4.18 -3.80 3.83
CA LEU A 122 -3.33 -3.71 2.64
C LEU A 122 -2.46 -2.46 2.75
N VAL A 123 -1.16 -2.56 2.52
CA VAL A 123 -0.22 -1.44 2.57
C VAL A 123 0.59 -1.35 1.29
N ASP A 124 0.70 -0.14 0.75
CA ASP A 124 1.67 0.19 -0.29
C ASP A 124 2.23 1.62 -0.08
N ASP A 125 3.23 2.01 -0.85
CA ASP A 125 3.78 3.36 -0.71
C ASP A 125 2.89 4.45 -1.32
N LEU A 126 2.35 4.20 -2.51
CA LEU A 126 1.61 5.19 -3.28
C LEU A 126 0.44 4.55 -4.02
N ILE A 127 -0.71 5.23 -4.05
CA ILE A 127 -1.82 4.89 -4.94
C ILE A 127 -1.94 5.89 -6.10
N ALA A 128 -1.83 5.35 -7.32
CA ALA A 128 -1.94 6.08 -8.59
C ALA A 128 -3.26 5.72 -9.29
N THR A 129 -3.21 4.89 -10.34
CA THR A 129 -4.40 4.43 -11.07
C THR A 129 -5.23 3.39 -10.31
N GLY A 130 -4.68 2.82 -9.22
CA GLY A 130 -5.30 1.83 -8.34
C GLY A 130 -5.27 0.38 -8.85
N GLY A 131 -4.79 0.11 -10.07
CA GLY A 131 -4.86 -1.23 -10.67
C GLY A 131 -4.23 -2.33 -9.81
N THR A 132 -2.99 -2.11 -9.34
CA THR A 132 -2.28 -3.05 -8.47
C THR A 132 -2.99 -3.26 -7.13
N ALA A 133 -3.48 -2.19 -6.50
CA ALA A 133 -4.16 -2.29 -5.21
C ALA A 133 -5.53 -2.99 -5.31
N VAL A 134 -6.27 -2.77 -6.39
CA VAL A 134 -7.53 -3.46 -6.68
C VAL A 134 -7.27 -4.95 -6.90
N ALA A 135 -6.26 -5.30 -7.70
CA ALA A 135 -5.89 -6.70 -7.93
C ALA A 135 -5.45 -7.39 -6.62
N ALA A 136 -4.63 -6.72 -5.80
CA ALA A 136 -4.23 -7.21 -4.49
C ALA A 136 -5.43 -7.42 -3.56
N THR A 137 -6.40 -6.51 -3.57
CA THR A 137 -7.65 -6.63 -2.80
C THR A 137 -8.45 -7.86 -3.22
N GLN A 138 -8.60 -8.08 -4.53
CA GLN A 138 -9.31 -9.25 -5.05
C GLN A 138 -8.62 -10.57 -4.67
N LEU A 139 -7.28 -10.60 -4.77
CA LEU A 139 -6.47 -11.76 -4.40
C LEU A 139 -6.61 -12.10 -2.90
N LEU A 140 -6.56 -11.09 -2.03
CA LEU A 140 -6.76 -11.24 -0.59
C LEU A 140 -8.16 -11.76 -0.26
N ARG A 141 -9.21 -11.22 -0.91
CA ARG A 141 -10.60 -11.68 -0.74
C ARG A 141 -10.77 -13.15 -1.18
N GLN A 142 -10.08 -13.57 -2.24
CA GLN A 142 -10.13 -14.95 -2.74
C GLN A 142 -9.68 -15.97 -1.69
N ILE A 143 -8.72 -15.60 -0.83
CA ILE A 143 -8.22 -16.47 0.25
C ILE A 143 -8.91 -16.22 1.60
N GLY A 144 -10.01 -15.47 1.61
CA GLY A 144 -10.87 -15.28 2.80
C GLY A 144 -10.51 -14.10 3.69
N ALA A 145 -9.68 -13.16 3.23
CA ALA A 145 -9.33 -11.97 4.00
C ALA A 145 -10.54 -11.05 4.23
N ASN A 146 -10.70 -10.58 5.47
CA ASN A 146 -11.54 -9.44 5.79
C ASN A 146 -10.69 -8.16 5.73
N ILE A 147 -10.75 -7.45 4.61
CA ILE A 147 -9.92 -6.26 4.38
C ILE A 147 -10.50 -5.08 5.15
N VAL A 148 -9.78 -4.65 6.19
CA VAL A 148 -10.17 -3.54 7.06
C VAL A 148 -9.93 -2.20 6.39
N ALA A 149 -8.78 -2.05 5.72
CA ALA A 149 -8.43 -0.84 5.00
C ALA A 149 -7.28 -1.09 4.01
N ALA A 150 -7.16 -0.21 3.02
CA ALA A 150 -5.96 -0.02 2.22
C ALA A 150 -5.27 1.29 2.62
N CYS A 151 -3.98 1.20 2.91
CA CYS A 151 -3.17 2.27 3.50
C CYS A 151 -1.99 2.63 2.60
N PHE A 152 -1.83 3.93 2.36
CA PHE A 152 -0.79 4.49 1.49
C PHE A 152 -0.09 5.67 2.17
N ILE A 153 1.16 5.94 1.84
CA ILE A 153 1.78 7.23 2.20
C ILE A 153 1.20 8.31 1.29
N ILE A 154 1.18 8.05 -0.02
CA ILE A 154 0.83 9.03 -1.03
C ILE A 154 -0.44 8.62 -1.78
N ASP A 155 -1.35 9.57 -1.98
CA ASP A 155 -2.43 9.50 -2.96
C ASP A 155 -2.15 10.49 -4.11
N LEU A 156 -2.42 10.07 -5.34
CA LEU A 156 -2.46 10.91 -6.53
C LEU A 156 -3.93 11.00 -6.99
N PRO A 157 -4.72 11.95 -6.44
CA PRO A 157 -6.18 11.94 -6.60
C PRO A 157 -6.63 12.04 -8.06
N ASP A 158 -5.86 12.75 -8.89
CA ASP A 158 -6.15 12.95 -10.32
C ASP A 158 -6.15 11.64 -11.12
N LEU A 159 -5.53 10.57 -10.59
CA LEU A 159 -5.49 9.24 -11.21
C LEU A 159 -6.60 8.30 -10.71
N GLY A 160 -7.36 8.72 -9.70
CA GLY A 160 -8.60 8.07 -9.26
C GLY A 160 -8.45 6.69 -8.58
N GLY A 161 -7.23 6.24 -8.27
CA GLY A 161 -7.01 4.90 -7.72
C GLY A 161 -7.68 4.68 -6.36
N ALA A 162 -7.60 5.66 -5.46
CA ALA A 162 -8.26 5.59 -4.16
C ALA A 162 -9.78 5.46 -4.30
N GLN A 163 -10.38 6.14 -5.27
CA GLN A 163 -11.82 6.04 -5.51
C GLN A 163 -12.22 4.64 -5.98
N LYS A 164 -11.45 4.02 -6.89
CA LYS A 164 -11.72 2.64 -7.35
C LYS A 164 -11.74 1.62 -6.21
N LEU A 165 -10.89 1.78 -5.20
CA LEU A 165 -10.91 0.93 -4.00
C LEU A 165 -12.17 1.16 -3.16
N ARG A 166 -12.57 2.42 -2.96
CA ARG A 166 -13.82 2.75 -2.25
C ARG A 166 -15.04 2.19 -2.96
N ASP A 167 -15.06 2.26 -4.29
CA ASP A 167 -16.16 1.74 -5.12
C ASP A 167 -16.35 0.22 -4.97
N ILE A 168 -15.29 -0.52 -4.61
CA ILE A 168 -15.35 -1.96 -4.31
C ILE A 168 -15.47 -2.27 -2.81
N GLY A 169 -15.84 -1.27 -2.00
CA GLY A 169 -16.12 -1.40 -0.58
C GLY A 169 -14.86 -1.57 0.28
N VAL A 170 -13.75 -0.92 -0.08
CA VAL A 170 -12.52 -0.87 0.73
C VAL A 170 -12.32 0.53 1.25
N ASP A 171 -12.18 0.66 2.58
CA ASP A 171 -11.77 1.93 3.19
C ASP A 171 -10.34 2.27 2.79
N VAL A 172 -10.12 3.50 2.34
CA VAL A 172 -8.80 3.97 1.89
C VAL A 172 -8.29 5.08 2.78
N ARG A 173 -7.04 4.93 3.25
CA ARG A 173 -6.31 5.94 4.00
C ARG A 173 -5.00 6.27 3.29
N SER A 174 -4.76 7.55 3.04
CA SER A 174 -3.47 8.09 2.61
C SER A 174 -3.00 9.13 3.62
N LEU A 175 -1.68 9.29 3.79
CA LEU A 175 -1.14 10.33 4.67
C LEU A 175 -1.09 11.69 3.99
N VAL A 176 -0.61 11.74 2.74
CA VAL A 176 -0.46 12.98 1.98
C VAL A 176 -0.98 12.80 0.56
N SER A 177 -1.37 13.90 -0.07
CA SER A 177 -1.74 13.95 -1.49
C SER A 177 -0.82 14.89 -2.28
N PHE A 178 -0.58 14.51 -3.53
CA PHE A 178 0.07 15.36 -4.52
C PHE A 178 -0.83 15.50 -5.75
N GLU A 179 -0.89 16.71 -6.30
CA GLU A 179 -1.54 16.99 -7.58
C GLU A 179 -0.65 16.52 -8.74
N GLY A 180 -1.28 16.22 -9.88
CA GLY A 180 -0.63 15.80 -11.11
C GLY A 180 -0.75 14.29 -11.40
N HIS A 181 -0.19 13.92 -12.54
CA HIS A 181 -0.18 12.56 -13.11
C HIS A 181 1.25 12.01 -13.27
#